data_AF-A0A7V5QAN6-F1
#
_entry.id   AF-A0A7V5QAN6-F1
#
_cell.length_a   1.000
_cell.length_b   1.000
_cell.length_c   1.000
_cell.angle_alpha   90.00
_cell.angle_beta   90.00
_cell.angle_gamma   90.00
#
_symmetry.space_group_name_H-M   'P 1'
#
loop_
_entity.id
_entity.type
_entity.pdbx_description
1 polymer ?
#
loop_
_entity_poly.entity_id
_entity_poly.type
_entity_poly.pdbx_seq_one_letter_code
_entity_poly.pdbx_strand_id
1 'polypeptide(L)'
;GSIGPIIGQNYGARRFDRLRRTFRDALIFVGVYVAGAAFLLFLFQNQIIAAFHITGEGAALAAFFLTWLAGFFVFDGAMFAANAVFNNLGHPRLSTAFNWGKATLGTIPFVTLGAMQFGARGVFLGLACGEVVFGLLSIYTCARIIENKSHEAS
;
A
#
# COMPACT_ATOMS: atom_id res chain seq x y z
N GLY A 1 9.56 -11.11 -0.83
CA GLY A 1 10.17 -12.22 -0.08
C GLY A 1 11.54 -11.90 0.50
N SER A 2 12.43 -11.21 -0.23
CA SER A 2 13.85 -11.02 0.16
C SER A 2 14.13 -9.82 1.09
N ILE A 3 13.24 -8.83 1.15
CA ILE A 3 13.43 -7.61 1.95
C ILE A 3 13.50 -7.87 3.46
N GLY A 4 12.70 -8.82 3.97
CA GLY A 4 12.66 -9.15 5.41
C GLY A 4 14.02 -9.57 5.97
N PRO A 5 14.67 -10.61 5.40
CA PRO A 5 16.02 -11.01 5.80
C PRO A 5 17.05 -9.87 5.74
N ILE A 6 17.01 -9.02 4.70
CA ILE A 6 17.93 -7.88 4.55
C ILE A 6 17.71 -6.85 5.68
N ILE A 7 16.46 -6.57 6.03
CA ILE A 7 16.10 -5.70 7.16
C ILE A 7 16.66 -6.28 8.46
N GLY A 8 16.41 -7.56 8.74
CA GLY A 8 16.87 -8.23 9.95
C GLY A 8 18.38 -8.24 10.09
N GLN A 9 19.11 -8.51 9.00
CA GLN A 9 20.57 -8.46 8.96
C GLN A 9 21.14 -7.06 9.22
N ASN A 10 20.58 -6.04 8.55
CA ASN A 10 21.02 -4.65 8.75
C ASN A 10 20.78 -4.19 10.19
N TYR A 11 19.64 -4.55 10.77
CA TYR A 11 19.31 -4.25 12.15
C TYR A 11 20.24 -4.98 13.14
N GLY A 12 20.44 -6.29 12.98
CA GLY A 12 21.34 -7.07 13.83
C GLY A 12 22.80 -6.59 13.80
N ALA A 13 23.24 -6.05 12.66
CA ALA A 13 24.56 -5.44 12.49
C ALA A 13 24.64 -3.96 12.92
N ARG A 14 23.58 -3.39 13.52
CA ARG A 14 23.45 -1.96 13.89
C ARG A 14 23.70 -0.98 12.74
N ARG A 15 23.45 -1.39 11.49
CA ARG A 15 23.63 -0.56 10.28
C ARG A 15 22.35 0.21 9.96
N PHE A 16 21.96 1.14 10.82
CA PHE A 16 20.69 1.89 10.69
C PHE A 16 20.58 2.71 9.41
N ASP A 17 21.69 3.22 8.87
CA ASP A 17 21.68 3.93 7.58
C ASP A 17 21.29 3.00 6.43
N ARG A 18 21.79 1.75 6.45
CA ARG A 18 21.41 0.73 5.48
C ARG A 18 19.98 0.26 5.68
N LEU A 19 19.49 0.22 6.91
CA LEU A 19 18.10 -0.09 7.21
C LEU A 19 17.14 0.96 6.61
N ARG A 20 17.40 2.25 6.86
CA ARG A 20 16.64 3.36 6.26
C ARG A 20 16.69 3.32 4.74
N ARG A 21 17.87 3.08 4.16
CA ARG A 21 18.05 2.96 2.72
C ARG A 21 17.26 1.78 2.15
N THR A 22 17.32 0.61 2.78
CA THR A 22 16.58 -0.58 2.34
C THR A 22 15.08 -0.31 2.31
N PHE A 23 14.55 0.34 3.35
CA PHE A 23 13.13 0.71 3.39
C PHE A 23 12.77 1.73 2.31
N ARG A 24 13.59 2.77 2.12
CA ARG A 24 13.37 3.76 1.05
C ARG A 24 13.43 3.14 -0.35
N ASP A 25 14.41 2.28 -0.60
CA ASP A 25 14.59 1.61 -1.88
C ASP A 25 13.40 0.68 -2.17
N ALA A 26 12.82 0.05 -1.13
CA ALA A 26 11.57 -0.70 -1.24
C ALA A 26 10.38 0.19 -1.65
N LEU A 27 10.22 1.37 -1.03
CA LEU A 27 9.16 2.32 -1.37
C LEU A 27 9.30 2.84 -2.80
N ILE A 28 10.52 3.17 -3.24
CA ILE A 28 10.80 3.59 -4.61
C ILE A 28 10.46 2.47 -5.59
N PHE A 29 10.89 1.24 -5.30
CA PHE A 29 10.59 0.08 -6.14
C PHE A 29 9.08 -0.13 -6.28
N VAL A 30 8.33 -0.12 -5.18
CA VAL A 30 6.86 -0.23 -5.19
C VAL A 30 6.25 0.90 -6.01
N GLY A 31 6.69 2.14 -5.83
CA GLY A 31 6.19 3.30 -6.58
C GLY A 31 6.40 3.17 -8.09
N VAL A 32 7.62 2.83 -8.52
CA VAL A 32 7.95 2.63 -9.94
C VAL A 32 7.16 1.47 -10.53
N TYR A 33 7.07 0.35 -9.81
CA TYR A 33 6.33 -0.82 -10.25
C TYR A 33 4.84 -0.51 -10.42
N VAL A 34 4.20 0.09 -9.40
CA VAL A 34 2.77 0.41 -9.45
C VAL A 34 2.50 1.48 -10.51
N ALA A 35 3.36 2.49 -10.66
CA ALA A 35 3.20 3.49 -11.71
C ALA A 35 3.27 2.85 -13.11
N GLY A 36 4.24 1.95 -13.35
CA GLY A 36 4.34 1.20 -14.60
C GLY A 36 3.13 0.31 -14.85
N ALA A 37 2.69 -0.44 -13.84
CA ALA A 37 1.52 -1.30 -13.93
C ALA A 37 0.24 -0.49 -14.20
N ALA A 38 0.00 0.59 -13.45
CA ALA A 38 -1.15 1.48 -13.64
C ALA A 38 -1.15 2.13 -15.03
N PHE A 39 0.02 2.53 -15.53
CA PHE A 39 0.16 3.05 -16.89
C PHE A 39 -0.21 2.01 -17.95
N LEU A 40 0.26 0.76 -17.81
CA LEU A 40 -0.12 -0.32 -18.71
C LEU A 40 -1.62 -0.64 -18.63
N LEU A 41 -2.19 -0.67 -17.42
CA LEU A 41 -3.62 -0.89 -17.21
C LEU A 41 -4.46 0.21 -17.88
N PHE A 42 -4.04 1.47 -17.76
CA PHE A 42 -4.66 2.60 -18.44
C PHE A 42 -4.57 2.48 -19.97
N LEU A 43 -3.39 2.12 -20.50
CA LEU A 43 -3.15 1.99 -21.94
C LEU A 43 -3.97 0.86 -22.57
N PHE A 44 -4.08 -0.28 -21.89
CA PHE A 44 -4.76 -1.47 -22.39
C PHE A 44 -6.19 -1.64 -21.85
N GLN A 45 -6.78 -0.62 -21.22
CA GLN A 45 -8.06 -0.75 -20.52
C GLN A 45 -9.19 -1.26 -21.42
N ASN A 46 -9.25 -0.81 -22.68
CA ASN A 46 -10.29 -1.24 -23.62
C ASN A 46 -10.15 -2.72 -23.98
N GLN A 47 -8.91 -3.18 -24.21
CA GLN A 47 -8.59 -4.57 -24.50
C GLN A 47 -8.90 -5.46 -23.29
N ILE A 48 -8.59 -5.00 -22.08
CA ILE A 48 -8.90 -5.71 -20.83
C ILE A 48 -10.43 -5.84 -20.69
N ILE A 49 -11.18 -4.75 -20.80
CA ILE A 49 -12.65 -4.75 -20.69
C ILE A 49 -13.29 -5.68 -21.73
N ALA A 50 -12.79 -5.63 -22.97
CA ALA A 50 -13.27 -6.49 -24.05
C ALA A 50 -12.93 -7.97 -23.82
N ALA A 51 -11.70 -8.29 -23.39
CA ALA A 51 -11.25 -9.66 -23.14
C ALA A 51 -12.08 -10.35 -22.04
N PHE A 52 -12.53 -9.59 -21.04
CA PHE A 52 -13.40 -10.07 -19.96
C PHE A 52 -14.90 -9.96 -20.29
N HIS A 53 -15.28 -9.55 -21.51
CA HIS A 53 -16.67 -9.35 -21.94
C HIS A 53 -17.49 -8.50 -20.96
N ILE A 54 -16.85 -7.49 -20.34
CA ILE A 54 -17.51 -6.63 -19.35
C ILE A 54 -18.39 -5.63 -20.12
N THR A 55 -19.67 -5.56 -19.75
CA THR A 55 -20.67 -4.72 -20.43
C THR A 55 -21.41 -3.80 -19.48
N GLY A 56 -22.12 -2.82 -20.04
CA GLY A 56 -22.98 -1.89 -19.29
C GLY A 56 -22.22 -1.11 -18.22
N GLU A 57 -22.85 -0.96 -17.06
CA GLU A 57 -22.30 -0.20 -15.93
C GLU A 57 -20.99 -0.78 -15.38
N GLY A 58 -20.81 -2.11 -15.48
CA GLY A 58 -19.56 -2.79 -15.10
C GLY A 58 -18.36 -2.32 -15.92
N ALA A 59 -18.57 -2.06 -17.22
CA ALA A 59 -17.49 -1.57 -18.09
C ALA A 59 -17.05 -0.16 -17.71
N ALA A 60 -18.00 0.71 -17.37
CA ALA A 60 -17.72 2.06 -16.90
C ALA A 60 -16.98 2.07 -15.54
N LEU A 61 -17.32 1.13 -14.64
CA LEU A 61 -16.62 0.94 -13.37
C LEU A 61 -15.20 0.41 -13.57
N ALA A 62 -15.03 -0.58 -14.46
CA ALA A 62 -13.72 -1.13 -14.80
C ALA A 62 -12.81 -0.03 -15.39
N ALA A 63 -13.30 0.74 -16.36
CA ALA A 63 -12.56 1.86 -16.96
C ALA A 63 -12.18 2.92 -15.90
N PHE A 64 -13.11 3.24 -14.99
CA PHE A 64 -12.84 4.16 -13.88
C PHE A 64 -11.72 3.65 -12.97
N PHE A 65 -11.76 2.38 -12.58
CA PHE A 65 -10.72 1.77 -11.76
C PHE A 65 -9.35 1.76 -12.46
N LEU A 66 -9.32 1.26 -13.70
CA LEU A 66 -8.08 1.11 -14.48
C LEU A 66 -7.41 2.47 -14.78
N THR A 67 -8.21 3.52 -14.95
CA THR A 67 -7.70 4.87 -15.22
C THR A 67 -7.29 5.62 -13.96
N TRP A 68 -8.11 5.58 -12.90
CA TRP A 68 -7.96 6.51 -11.78
C TRP A 68 -7.47 5.86 -10.49
N LEU A 69 -7.77 4.58 -10.27
CA LEU A 69 -7.60 3.95 -8.96
C LEU A 69 -6.42 2.98 -8.89
N ALA A 70 -6.02 2.41 -10.02
CA ALA A 70 -4.89 1.46 -10.06
C ALA A 70 -3.60 2.02 -9.42
N GLY A 71 -3.35 3.33 -9.55
CA GLY A 71 -2.18 3.98 -8.96
C GLY A 71 -2.15 3.98 -7.42
N PHE A 72 -3.32 3.89 -6.76
CA PHE A 72 -3.42 3.93 -5.29
C PHE A 72 -2.89 2.67 -4.61
N PHE A 73 -2.69 1.57 -5.36
CA PHE A 73 -2.04 0.35 -4.87
C PHE A 73 -0.60 0.59 -4.39
N VAL A 74 0.00 1.75 -4.70
CA VAL A 74 1.29 2.17 -4.14
C VAL A 74 1.25 2.23 -2.61
N PHE A 75 0.12 2.64 -2.04
CA PHE A 75 -0.05 2.76 -0.59
C PHE A 75 -0.20 1.38 0.06
N ASP A 76 -0.87 0.44 -0.59
CA ASP A 76 -0.94 -0.94 -0.12
C ASP A 76 0.43 -1.62 -0.18
N GLY A 77 1.18 -1.42 -1.27
CA GLY A 77 2.55 -1.90 -1.39
C GLY A 77 3.50 -1.28 -0.36
N ALA A 78 3.35 0.01 -0.06
CA ALA A 78 4.09 0.67 1.01
C ALA A 78 3.77 0.09 2.40
N MET A 79 2.50 -0.23 2.66
CA MET A 79 2.08 -0.88 3.90
C MET A 79 2.67 -2.30 3.99
N PHE A 80 2.77 -3.05 2.89
CA PHE A 80 3.47 -4.33 2.88
C PHE A 80 4.97 -4.20 3.17
N ALA A 81 5.63 -3.16 2.64
CA ALA A 81 7.03 -2.88 2.96
C ALA A 81 7.20 -2.53 4.45
N ALA A 82 6.30 -1.72 5.02
CA ALA A 82 6.29 -1.39 6.45
C ALA A 82 6.04 -2.65 7.31
N ASN A 83 5.13 -3.53 6.90
CA ASN A 83 4.87 -4.80 7.58
C ASN A 83 6.10 -5.70 7.61
N ALA A 84 6.89 -5.74 6.53
CA ALA A 84 8.15 -6.46 6.54
C ALA A 84 9.12 -5.89 7.58
N VAL A 85 9.18 -4.56 7.72
CA VAL A 85 9.99 -3.91 8.77
C VAL A 85 9.47 -4.26 10.16
N PHE A 86 8.18 -4.09 10.42
CA PHE A 86 7.58 -4.38 11.73
C PHE A 86 7.85 -5.83 12.18
N ASN A 87 7.64 -6.79 11.29
CA ASN A 87 7.87 -8.20 11.58
C ASN A 87 9.35 -8.51 11.88
N ASN A 88 10.29 -7.88 11.16
CA ASN A 88 11.72 -8.16 11.32
C ASN A 88 12.39 -7.34 12.45
N LEU A 89 11.74 -6.27 12.93
CA LEU A 89 12.22 -5.45 14.05
C LEU A 89 11.52 -5.78 15.38
N GLY A 90 10.80 -6.89 15.49
CA GLY A 90 10.15 -7.32 16.74
C GLY A 90 8.84 -6.59 17.08
N HIS A 91 8.18 -5.99 16.09
CA HIS A 91 6.88 -5.32 16.24
C HIS A 91 5.74 -6.02 15.45
N PRO A 92 5.59 -7.35 15.45
CA PRO A 92 4.59 -8.05 14.62
C PRO A 92 3.14 -7.65 14.95
N ARG A 93 2.88 -7.21 16.20
CA ARG A 93 1.57 -6.68 16.60
C ARG A 93 1.17 -5.43 15.81
N LEU A 94 2.13 -4.60 15.40
CA LEU A 94 1.84 -3.46 14.53
C LEU A 94 1.41 -3.93 13.15
N SER A 95 2.02 -4.97 12.58
CA SER A 95 1.55 -5.54 11.32
C SER A 95 0.12 -6.02 11.40
N THR A 96 -0.25 -6.73 12.45
CA THR A 96 -1.64 -7.15 12.66
C THR A 96 -2.56 -5.94 12.83
N ALA A 97 -2.17 -4.95 13.64
CA ALA A 97 -2.98 -3.76 13.90
C ALA A 97 -3.20 -2.91 12.63
N PHE A 98 -2.17 -2.71 11.81
CA PHE A 98 -2.28 -1.98 10.54
C PHE A 98 -3.16 -2.71 9.53
N ASN A 99 -2.98 -4.03 9.36
CA ASN A 99 -3.81 -4.81 8.43
C ASN A 99 -5.27 -4.87 8.89
N TRP A 100 -5.51 -5.16 10.16
CA TRP A 100 -6.85 -5.19 10.73
C TRP A 100 -7.50 -3.81 10.69
N GLY A 101 -6.76 -2.77 11.10
CA GLY A 101 -7.24 -1.39 11.08
C GLY A 101 -7.58 -0.93 9.67
N LYS A 102 -6.76 -1.26 8.67
CA LYS A 102 -7.07 -0.99 7.26
C LYS A 102 -8.37 -1.69 6.85
N ALA A 103 -8.47 -2.99 7.12
CA ALA A 103 -9.64 -3.79 6.72
C ALA A 103 -10.94 -3.35 7.41
N THR A 104 -10.86 -2.75 8.60
CA THR A 104 -12.02 -2.27 9.36
C THR A 104 -12.18 -0.76 9.22
N LEU A 105 -11.44 0.02 10.02
CA LEU A 105 -11.53 1.48 10.09
C LEU A 105 -11.09 2.17 8.80
N GLY A 106 -10.17 1.56 8.04
CA GLY A 106 -9.74 2.06 6.73
C GLY A 106 -10.73 1.77 5.62
N THR A 107 -11.52 0.71 5.72
CA THR A 107 -12.42 0.30 4.63
C THR A 107 -13.88 0.60 4.93
N ILE A 108 -14.42 0.10 6.05
CA ILE A 108 -15.85 0.11 6.35
C ILE A 108 -16.45 1.52 6.30
N PRO A 109 -15.96 2.53 7.05
CA PRO A 109 -16.59 3.85 7.04
C PRO A 109 -16.45 4.54 5.68
N PHE A 110 -15.28 4.44 5.04
CA PHE A 110 -15.02 5.11 3.76
C PHE A 110 -15.84 4.51 2.62
N VAL A 111 -15.93 3.18 2.54
CA VAL A 111 -16.78 2.49 1.58
C VAL A 111 -18.25 2.78 1.84
N THR A 112 -18.69 2.77 3.10
CA THR A 112 -20.10 3.06 3.45
C THR A 112 -20.48 4.47 3.02
N LEU A 113 -19.68 5.48 3.40
CA LEU A 113 -19.92 6.87 3.02
C LEU A 113 -19.82 7.09 1.51
N GLY A 114 -18.83 6.48 0.86
CA GLY A 114 -18.67 6.53 -0.59
C GLY A 114 -19.86 5.93 -1.31
N ALA A 115 -20.32 4.75 -0.90
CA ALA A 115 -21.48 4.07 -1.48
C ALA A 115 -22.75 4.92 -1.38
N MET A 116 -22.98 5.57 -0.24
CA MET A 116 -24.15 6.43 -0.02
C MET A 116 -24.14 7.66 -0.95
N GLN A 117 -22.97 8.21 -1.27
CA GLN A 117 -22.86 9.44 -2.07
C GLN A 117 -22.71 9.20 -3.57
N PHE A 118 -22.02 8.13 -3.97
CA PHE A 118 -21.60 7.90 -5.36
C PHE A 118 -21.85 6.46 -5.85
N GLY A 119 -22.64 5.67 -5.12
CA GLY A 119 -22.96 4.29 -5.48
C GLY A 119 -21.70 3.42 -5.62
N ALA A 120 -21.67 2.57 -6.63
CA ALA A 120 -20.56 1.64 -6.86
C ALA A 120 -19.20 2.35 -7.04
N ARG A 121 -19.15 3.51 -7.71
CA ARG A 121 -17.91 4.28 -7.85
C ARG A 121 -17.38 4.76 -6.50
N GLY A 122 -18.29 5.14 -5.61
CA GLY A 122 -17.97 5.56 -4.25
C GLY A 122 -17.37 4.45 -3.40
N VAL A 123 -17.78 3.19 -3.60
CA VAL A 123 -17.15 2.03 -2.94
C VAL A 123 -15.67 1.96 -3.31
N PHE A 124 -15.33 2.05 -4.59
CA PHE A 124 -13.95 2.01 -5.04
C PHE A 124 -13.12 3.21 -4.55
N LEU A 125 -13.70 4.42 -4.53
CA LEU A 125 -13.06 5.59 -3.93
C LEU A 125 -12.81 5.40 -2.43
N GLY A 126 -13.78 4.83 -1.72
CA GLY A 126 -13.66 4.53 -0.29
C GLY A 126 -12.51 3.56 0.01
N LEU A 127 -12.36 2.50 -0.81
CA LEU A 127 -11.23 1.58 -0.72
C LEU A 127 -9.88 2.32 -0.91
N ALA A 128 -9.76 3.13 -1.95
CA ALA A 128 -8.54 3.90 -2.22
C ALA A 128 -8.22 4.86 -1.06
N CYS A 129 -9.21 5.56 -0.50
CA CYS A 129 -9.02 6.41 0.67
C CYS A 129 -8.47 5.64 1.87
N GLY A 130 -9.01 4.45 2.14
CA GLY A 130 -8.52 3.56 3.18
C GLY A 130 -7.06 3.16 3.00
N GLU A 131 -6.70 2.76 1.79
CA GLU A 131 -5.33 2.42 1.42
C GLU A 131 -4.38 3.60 1.62
N VAL A 132 -4.76 4.80 1.17
CA VAL A 132 -3.96 6.02 1.34
C VAL A 132 -3.67 6.29 2.82
N VAL A 133 -4.72 6.32 3.64
CA VAL A 133 -4.59 6.65 5.06
C VAL A 133 -3.68 5.64 5.76
N PHE A 134 -3.94 4.35 5.60
CA PHE A 134 -3.16 3.32 6.30
C PHE A 134 -1.76 3.13 5.71
N GLY A 135 -1.59 3.33 4.39
CA GLY A 135 -0.28 3.35 3.74
C GLY A 135 0.60 4.47 4.30
N LEU A 136 0.09 5.71 4.34
CA LEU A 136 0.82 6.85 4.90
C LEU A 136 1.14 6.69 6.39
N LEU A 137 0.17 6.24 7.19
CA LEU A 137 0.39 5.97 8.61
C LEU A 137 1.46 4.89 8.82
N SER A 138 1.47 3.84 8.00
CA SER A 138 2.46 2.76 8.11
C SER A 138 3.88 3.25 7.77
N ILE A 139 4.03 4.09 6.75
CA ILE A 139 5.31 4.72 6.40
C ILE A 139 5.82 5.58 7.56
N TYR A 140 4.95 6.43 8.10
CA TYR A 140 5.28 7.30 9.23
C TYR A 140 5.71 6.50 10.46
N THR A 141 4.91 5.50 10.86
CA THR A 141 5.25 4.65 12.01
C THR A 141 6.55 3.89 11.79
N CYS A 142 6.78 3.38 10.58
CA CYS A 142 8.03 2.71 10.23
C CYS A 142 9.25 3.64 10.34
N ALA A 143 9.16 4.86 9.82
CA ALA A 143 10.23 5.85 9.92
C ALA A 143 10.57 6.17 11.39
N ARG A 144 9.56 6.36 12.24
CA ARG A 144 9.73 6.61 13.68
C ARG A 144 10.39 5.45 14.42
N ILE A 145 10.01 4.20 14.10
CA ILE A 145 10.63 3.02 14.71
C ILE A 145 12.12 2.93 14.36
N ILE A 146 12.47 3.15 13.09
CA ILE A 146 13.87 3.10 12.65
C ILE A 146 14.69 4.21 13.32
N GLU A 147 14.13 5.41 13.47
CA GLU A 147 14.75 6.54 14.16
C GLU A 147 14.99 6.25 15.65
N ASN A 148 13.95 5.85 16.39
CA ASN A 148 14.06 5.50 17.81
C ASN A 148 15.11 4.41 18.06
N LYS A 149 15.11 3.36 17.22
CA LYS A 149 16.10 2.28 17.31
C LYS A 149 17.54 2.74 17.06
N SER A 150 17.73 3.76 16.22
CA SER A 150 19.07 4.33 16.00
C SER A 150 19.55 5.15 17.19
N HIS A 151 18.65 5.86 17.88
CA HIS A 151 18.97 6.60 19.10
C HIS A 151 19.27 5.67 20.29
N GLU A 152 18.50 4.59 20.46
CA GLU A 152 18.76 3.58 21.51
C GLU A 152 20.13 2.89 21.38
N ALA A 153 20.72 2.90 20.19
CA ALA A 153 21.96 2.20 19.88
C ALA A 153 23.22 3.08 19.88
N SER A 154 23.05 4.40 20.03
CA SER A 154 24.12 5.42 20.11
C SER A 154 24.49 5.69 21.57
#